data_AF-A0A0B3ADK4-F1
#
_entry.id   AF-A0A0B3ADK4-F1
#
_cell.length_a   1.000
_cell.length_b   1.000
_cell.length_c   1.000
_cell.angle_alpha   90.00
_cell.angle_beta   90.00
_cell.angle_gamma   90.00
#
_symmetry.space_group_name_H-M   'P 1'
#
loop_
_entity.id
_entity.type
_entity.pdbx_description
1 polymer ?
#
loop_
_entity_poly.entity_id
_entity_poly.type
_entity_poly.pdbx_seq_one_letter_code
_entity_poly.pdbx_strand_id
1 'polypeptide(L)' 'MPIKNKQKKEKLAVKARQTKWAPIWAVIKKFGIGKKIHPSAMTRTKRSWRRTKLKISPRKMRKSHFG' A
#
# COMPACT_ATOMS: atom_id res chain seq x y z
N MET A 1 -10.18 2.93 18.97
CA MET A 1 -9.02 2.81 19.89
C MET A 1 -7.74 3.25 19.19
N PRO A 2 -6.92 4.12 19.80
CA PRO A 2 -5.58 4.43 19.29
C PRO A 2 -4.72 3.16 19.28
N ILE A 3 -3.91 2.98 18.23
CA ILE A 3 -2.97 1.85 18.15
C ILE A 3 -1.88 2.08 19.19
N LYS A 4 -1.93 1.34 20.31
CA LYS A 4 -0.93 1.42 21.39
C LYS A 4 0.48 0.97 20.94
N ASN A 5 0.56 0.05 19.96
CA ASN A 5 1.83 -0.43 19.43
C ASN A 5 2.42 0.54 18.38
N LYS A 6 3.50 1.24 18.75
CA LYS A 6 4.19 2.24 17.92
C LYS A 6 4.72 1.65 16.59
N GLN A 7 5.40 0.50 16.64
CA GLN A 7 5.95 -0.15 15.45
C GLN A 7 4.85 -0.52 14.43
N LYS A 8 3.70 -1.00 14.93
CA LYS A 8 2.54 -1.28 14.08
C LYS A 8 2.01 0.00 13.43
N LYS A 9 1.91 1.09 14.19
CA LYS A 9 1.48 2.41 13.68
C LYS A 9 2.42 2.91 12.58
N GLU A 10 3.73 2.83 12.78
CA GLU A 10 4.74 3.24 11.79
C GLU A 10 4.63 2.42 10.49
N LYS A 11 4.55 1.08 10.60
CA LYS A 11 4.36 0.21 9.44
C LYS A 11 3.08 0.54 8.68
N LEU A 12 1.98 0.81 9.39
CA LEU A 12 0.71 1.21 8.77
C LEU A 12 0.81 2.58 8.10
N ALA A 13 1.51 3.55 8.70
CA ALA A 13 1.72 4.86 8.11
C ALA A 13 2.54 4.79 6.80
N VAL A 14 3.59 3.96 6.76
CA VAL A 14 4.34 3.68 5.52
C VAL A 14 3.42 3.06 4.47
N LYS A 15 2.61 2.05 4.85
CA LYS A 15 1.69 1.39 3.91
C LYS A 15 0.55 2.29 3.44
N ALA A 16 0.11 3.25 4.25
CA ALA A 16 -0.85 4.27 3.84
C ALA A 16 -0.26 5.19 2.76
N ARG A 17 0.99 5.64 2.94
CA ARG A 17 1.70 6.46 1.94
C ARG A 17 1.87 5.74 0.60
N GLN A 18 2.09 4.43 0.62
CA GLN A 18 2.24 3.59 -0.59
C GLN A 18 0.95 3.37 -1.40
N THR A 19 -0.21 3.89 -0.96
CA THR A 19 -1.48 3.73 -1.68
C THR A 19 -1.69 4.76 -2.81
N LYS A 20 -0.85 5.80 -2.87
CA LYS A 20 -0.94 6.85 -3.90
C LYS A 20 -0.48 6.33 -5.26
N TRP A 21 -0.99 6.95 -6.33
CA TRP A 21 -0.46 6.74 -7.69
C TRP A 21 0.96 7.32 -7.81
N ALA A 22 1.68 6.89 -8.85
CA ALA A 22 2.96 7.46 -9.20
C ALA A 22 2.72 8.92 -9.61
N PRO A 23 3.62 9.85 -9.24
CA PRO A 23 3.47 11.23 -9.62
C PRO A 23 3.66 11.39 -11.13
N ILE A 24 2.91 12.32 -11.72
CA ILE A 24 2.87 12.53 -13.18
C ILE A 24 4.27 12.81 -13.74
N TRP A 25 5.06 13.64 -13.05
CA TRP A 25 6.43 13.95 -13.47
C TRP A 25 7.31 12.69 -13.57
N ALA A 26 7.11 11.68 -12.71
CA ALA A 26 7.88 10.44 -12.75
C ALA A 26 7.45 9.54 -13.91
N VAL A 27 6.15 9.56 -14.26
CA VAL A 27 5.62 8.88 -15.45
C VAL A 27 6.24 9.49 -16.71
N ILE A 28 6.24 10.83 -16.81
CA ILE A 28 6.85 11.54 -17.94
C ILE A 28 8.34 11.21 -18.04
N LYS A 29 9.08 11.26 -16.92
CA LYS A 29 10.51 10.94 -16.89
C LYS A 29 10.82 9.53 -17.37
N LYS A 30 9.96 8.55 -17.07
CA LYS A 30 10.17 7.15 -17.46
C LYS A 30 9.77 6.86 -18.91
N PHE A 31 8.66 7.43 -19.39
CA PHE A 31 8.08 7.04 -20.67
C PHE A 31 8.29 8.04 -21.81
N GLY A 32 8.69 9.27 -21.48
CA GLY A 32 8.87 10.38 -22.41
C GLY A 32 7.70 11.37 -22.41
N ILE A 33 8.00 12.59 -22.84
CA ILE A 33 7.02 13.67 -23.01
C ILE A 33 6.07 13.30 -24.16
N GLY A 34 4.79 13.65 -24.04
CA GLY A 34 3.77 13.43 -25.07
C GLY A 34 3.02 12.09 -24.99
N LYS A 35 3.49 11.12 -24.19
CA LYS A 35 2.77 9.85 -23.99
C LYS A 35 1.70 9.97 -22.93
N LYS A 36 0.44 9.67 -23.28
CA LYS A 36 -0.72 9.64 -22.38
C LYS A 36 -0.80 8.32 -21.61
N ILE A 37 0.23 8.02 -20.81
CA ILE A 37 0.28 6.77 -20.03
C ILE A 37 -0.28 7.01 -18.62
N HIS A 38 -1.22 6.16 -18.21
CA HIS A 38 -1.77 6.21 -16.87
C HIS A 38 -0.74 5.77 -15.81
N PRO A 39 -0.65 6.42 -14.63
CA PRO A 39 0.31 6.09 -13.58
C PRO A 39 0.31 4.63 -13.10
N SER A 40 -0.76 3.88 -13.36
CA SER A 40 -0.83 2.45 -13.09
C SER A 40 0.27 1.64 -13.74
N ALA A 41 0.74 2.05 -14.92
CA ALA A 41 1.86 1.40 -15.61
C ALA A 41 3.18 1.48 -14.82
N MET A 42 3.30 2.45 -13.91
CA MET A 42 4.48 2.63 -13.06
C MET A 42 4.26 2.10 -11.63
N THR A 43 3.04 2.19 -11.09
CA THR A 43 2.75 1.74 -9.72
C THR A 43 2.42 0.27 -9.61
N ARG A 44 3.41 -0.53 -9.23
CA ARG A 44 3.20 -1.96 -8.90
C ARG A 44 2.57 -2.19 -7.52
N THR A 45 2.92 -1.36 -6.54
CA THR A 45 2.68 -1.66 -5.10
C THR A 45 1.42 -1.01 -4.55
N LYS A 46 0.58 -0.39 -5.40
CA LYS A 46 -0.67 0.23 -4.96
C LYS A 46 -1.60 -0.83 -4.36
N ARG A 47 -2.18 -0.55 -3.20
CA ARG A 47 -2.97 -1.51 -2.42
C ARG A 47 -4.34 -0.97 -2.07
N SER A 48 -5.35 -1.83 -2.11
CA SER A 48 -6.68 -1.59 -1.54
C SER A 48 -6.92 -2.46 -0.30
N TRP A 49 -7.55 -1.91 0.73
CA TRP A 49 -7.89 -2.63 1.97
C TRP A 49 -8.96 -3.72 1.79
N ARG A 50 -9.80 -3.59 0.75
CA ARG A 50 -10.82 -4.60 0.42
C ARG A 50 -10.20 -5.82 -0.23
N ARG A 51 -9.26 -5.63 -1.16
CA ARG A 51 -8.64 -6.71 -1.95
C ARG A 51 -7.45 -7.37 -1.26
N THR A 52 -6.51 -6.59 -0.72
CA THR A 52 -5.23 -7.12 -0.23
C THR A 52 -4.99 -6.72 1.22
N LYS A 53 -5.02 -7.71 2.13
CA LYS A 53 -4.85 -7.52 3.58
C LYS A 53 -3.37 -7.48 3.97
N LEU A 54 -3.04 -6.60 4.90
CA LEU A 54 -1.69 -6.48 5.45
C LEU A 54 -1.48 -7.53 6.56
N LYS A 55 -0.48 -8.40 6.41
CA LYS A 55 -0.11 -9.41 7.41
C LYS A 55 0.81 -8.83 8.50
N ILE A 56 0.42 -7.69 9.11
CA ILE A 56 1.23 -7.00 10.14
C ILE A 56 0.85 -7.50 11.53
N SER A 57 1.80 -8.10 12.24
CA SER A 57 1.64 -8.49 13.65
C SER A 57 1.75 -7.29 14.61
N PRO A 58 1.09 -7.31 15.77
CA PRO A 58 0.11 -8.30 16.20
C PRO A 58 -1.21 -8.12 15.43
N ARG A 59 -1.70 -9.21 14.83
CA ARG A 59 -3.02 -9.29 14.19
C ARG A 59 -3.84 -10.39 14.88
N LYS A 60 -5.13 -10.14 15.08
CA LYS A 60 -6.06 -11.20 15.48
C LYS A 60 -6.20 -12.15 14.29
N MET A 61 -5.58 -13.33 14.39
CA MET A 61 -5.83 -14.45 13.48
C MET A 61 -6.74 -15.44 14.20
N ARG A 62 -7.83 -15.84 13.57
CA ARG A 62 -8.48 -17.08 13.96
C ARG A 62 -7.53 -18.22 13.58
N LYS A 63 -7.21 -19.06 14.54
CA LYS A 63 -6.50 -20.31 14.29
C LYS A 63 -7.55 -21.32 13.81
N SER A 64 -7.28 -22.02 12.72
CA SER A 64 -8.20 -23.00 12.12
C SER A 64 -8.48 -24.21 13.02
N HIS A 65 -7.58 -24.50 13.96
CA HIS A 65 -7.62 -25.73 14.77
C HIS A 65 -8.31 -25.59 16.13
N PHE A 66 -8.87 -24.42 16.45
CA PHE A 66 -9.41 -24.15 17.79
C PHE A 66 -10.94 -24.30 17.91
N GLY A 67 -11.62 -24.84 16.89
CA GLY A 67 -13.09 -24.99 16.89
C GLY A 67 -13.80 -23.66 16.66
#